data_AF-A0A844Q495-F1
#
_entry.id   AF-A0A844Q495-F1
#
_cell.length_a   1.000
_cell.length_b   1.000
_cell.length_c   1.000
_cell.angle_alpha   90.00
_cell.angle_beta   90.00
_cell.angle_gamma   90.00
#
_symmetry.space_group_name_H-M   'P 1'
#
loop_
_entity.id
_entity.type
_entity.pdbx_description
1 polymer ?
#
loop_
_entity_poly.entity_id
_entity_poly.type
_entity_poly.pdbx_seq_one_letter_code
_entity_poly.pdbx_strand_id
1 'polypeptide(L)'
;MTQQPFESGEYEVGKTVAPGEYAIHLNKYGHYEVTSNRSFTSDSIIFNYTATEPMTVYVQLEEQEFVRLTDASAQPIENATPQRPVDERFGSGMYKVGFDVKEGTYTIYAPPNDDLGYVEIRTNARGDVDGLVTGDYVTSDRTIDVTNGQYILLNNAQMSALPIDEKDATS
;
A
#
# COMPACT_ATOMS: atom_id res chain seq x y z
N MET A 1 11.49 12.04 -19.73
CA MET A 1 10.08 11.97 -20.17
C MET A 1 9.28 11.70 -18.92
N THR A 2 8.31 12.53 -18.57
CA THR A 2 7.47 12.30 -17.38
C THR A 2 6.55 11.13 -17.66
N GLN A 3 6.55 10.12 -16.79
CA GLN A 3 5.69 8.95 -16.95
C GLN A 3 4.22 9.39 -16.85
N GLN A 4 3.32 8.82 -17.66
CA GLN A 4 1.91 9.21 -17.70
C GLN A 4 1.07 8.30 -16.79
N PRO A 5 0.01 8.82 -16.16
CA PRO A 5 -1.01 7.98 -15.52
C PRO A 5 -1.66 7.02 -16.51
N PHE A 6 -2.18 5.90 -16.00
CA PHE A 6 -2.93 4.91 -16.78
C PHE A 6 -4.10 4.33 -15.98
N GLU A 7 -5.10 3.83 -16.68
CA GLU A 7 -6.37 3.37 -16.13
C GLU A 7 -6.44 1.84 -16.10
N SER A 8 -7.63 1.28 -15.90
CA SER A 8 -7.87 -0.17 -15.97
C SER A 8 -7.47 -0.74 -17.34
N GLY A 9 -6.78 -1.88 -17.34
CA GLY A 9 -6.20 -2.48 -18.53
C GLY A 9 -5.05 -3.43 -18.21
N GLU A 10 -4.44 -3.99 -19.26
CA GLU A 10 -3.24 -4.83 -19.17
C GLU A 10 -2.05 -4.10 -19.78
N TYR A 11 -0.93 -4.12 -19.08
CA TYR A 11 0.28 -3.40 -19.45
C TYR A 11 1.49 -4.32 -19.35
N GLU A 12 2.37 -4.22 -20.33
CA GLU A 12 3.73 -4.78 -20.30
C GLU A 12 4.71 -3.68 -19.84
N VAL A 13 5.42 -3.95 -18.75
CA VAL A 13 6.39 -3.04 -18.15
C VAL A 13 7.67 -3.05 -19.00
N GLY A 14 8.17 -1.85 -19.33
CA GLY A 14 9.25 -1.64 -20.30
C GLY A 14 8.78 -1.39 -21.73
N LYS A 15 7.49 -1.60 -22.03
CA LYS A 15 6.92 -1.33 -23.36
C LYS A 15 5.74 -0.35 -23.33
N THR A 16 4.70 -0.68 -22.58
CA THR A 16 3.46 0.12 -22.53
C THR A 16 3.41 1.05 -21.32
N VAL A 17 4.10 0.67 -20.24
CA VAL A 17 4.37 1.50 -19.06
C VAL A 17 5.86 1.34 -18.72
N ALA A 18 6.48 2.36 -18.14
CA ALA A 18 7.88 2.27 -17.74
C ALA A 18 8.02 1.57 -16.38
N PRO A 19 9.16 0.92 -16.10
CA PRO A 19 9.45 0.40 -14.76
C PRO A 19 9.55 1.55 -13.74
N GLY A 20 9.16 1.29 -12.50
CA GLY A 20 9.13 2.30 -11.45
C GLY A 20 8.08 2.03 -10.39
N GLU A 21 7.98 2.96 -9.44
CA GLU A 21 7.00 2.91 -8.37
C GLU A 21 5.76 3.73 -8.72
N TYR A 22 4.59 3.15 -8.48
CA TYR A 22 3.30 3.70 -8.83
C TYR A 22 2.38 3.74 -7.62
N ALA A 23 1.62 4.82 -7.47
CA ALA A 23 0.44 4.86 -6.62
C ALA A 23 -0.76 4.35 -7.43
N ILE A 24 -1.37 3.26 -6.99
CA ILE A 24 -2.58 2.68 -7.59
C ILE A 24 -3.77 3.08 -6.72
N HIS A 25 -4.74 3.78 -7.31
CA HIS A 25 -6.03 4.03 -6.70
C HIS A 25 -6.99 2.90 -7.08
N LEU A 26 -7.40 2.12 -6.09
CA LEU A 26 -8.36 1.04 -6.23
C LEU A 26 -9.73 1.57 -5.81
N ASN A 27 -10.74 1.41 -6.67
CA ASN A 27 -12.12 1.56 -6.24
C ASN A 27 -12.52 0.40 -5.32
N LYS A 28 -13.73 0.45 -4.77
CA LYS A 28 -14.26 -0.67 -3.97
C LYS A 28 -14.31 -1.95 -4.82
N TYR A 29 -13.66 -3.01 -4.38
CA TYR A 29 -13.45 -4.26 -5.14
C TYR A 29 -12.52 -4.13 -6.36
N GLY A 30 -11.85 -2.98 -6.50
CA GLY A 30 -10.76 -2.81 -7.44
C GLY A 30 -9.62 -3.78 -7.16
N HIS A 31 -8.94 -4.20 -8.22
CA HIS A 31 -7.90 -5.22 -8.16
C HIS A 31 -6.71 -4.83 -9.03
N TYR A 32 -5.51 -5.17 -8.56
CA TYR A 32 -4.35 -5.24 -9.41
C TYR A 32 -3.66 -6.61 -9.25
N GLU A 33 -3.04 -7.06 -10.33
CA GLU A 33 -2.13 -8.21 -10.31
C GLU A 33 -0.87 -7.88 -11.12
N VAL A 34 0.29 -8.26 -10.57
CA VAL A 34 1.58 -8.20 -11.24
C VAL A 34 2.05 -9.63 -11.48
N THR A 35 2.40 -9.93 -12.72
CA THR A 35 2.72 -11.28 -13.18
C THR A 35 4.03 -11.32 -13.96
N SER A 36 4.69 -12.47 -13.91
CA SER A 36 5.95 -12.74 -14.63
C SER A 36 5.76 -12.95 -16.14
N ASN A 37 4.51 -13.13 -16.59
CA ASN A 37 4.17 -13.28 -18.00
C ASN A 37 2.69 -12.89 -18.26
N ARG A 38 2.34 -12.71 -19.54
CA ARG A 38 1.02 -12.25 -19.98
C ARG A 38 -0.14 -13.25 -19.81
N SER A 39 0.08 -14.42 -19.20
CA SER A 39 -1.01 -15.40 -19.04
C SER A 39 -2.01 -15.02 -17.95
N PHE A 40 -1.56 -14.27 -16.92
CA PHE A 40 -2.36 -13.92 -15.75
C PHE A 40 -3.02 -15.14 -15.08
N THR A 41 -2.25 -16.23 -14.99
CA THR A 41 -2.62 -17.44 -14.25
C THR A 41 -1.98 -17.40 -12.86
N SER A 42 -2.48 -18.19 -11.92
CA SER A 42 -1.94 -18.30 -10.56
C SER A 42 -0.43 -18.53 -10.52
N ASP A 43 0.08 -19.34 -11.45
CA ASP A 43 1.51 -19.70 -11.50
C ASP A 43 2.40 -18.55 -11.99
N SER A 44 1.78 -17.52 -12.60
CA SER A 44 2.49 -16.32 -13.06
C SER A 44 2.43 -15.17 -12.06
N ILE A 45 1.52 -15.22 -11.08
CA ILE A 45 1.32 -14.13 -10.11
C ILE A 45 2.57 -14.00 -9.25
N ILE A 46 3.15 -12.80 -9.29
CA ILE A 46 4.22 -12.41 -8.39
C ILE A 46 3.56 -11.87 -7.11
N PHE A 47 2.62 -10.94 -7.27
CA PHE A 47 1.81 -10.39 -6.19
C PHE A 47 0.55 -9.73 -6.75
N ASN A 48 -0.48 -9.65 -5.92
CA ASN A 48 -1.73 -9.01 -6.27
C ASN A 48 -2.42 -8.47 -5.02
N TYR A 49 -3.45 -7.65 -5.22
CA TYR A 49 -4.28 -7.17 -4.12
C TYR A 49 -5.69 -6.85 -4.60
N THR A 50 -6.69 -7.14 -3.77
CA THR A 50 -8.08 -6.75 -3.99
C THR A 50 -8.53 -5.87 -2.85
N ALA A 51 -9.00 -4.67 -3.16
CA ALA A 51 -9.48 -3.75 -2.16
C ALA A 51 -10.90 -4.10 -1.69
N THR A 52 -11.16 -4.00 -0.39
CA THR A 52 -12.51 -4.17 0.19
C THR A 52 -13.30 -2.85 0.24
N GLU A 53 -12.60 -1.74 0.08
CA GLU A 53 -13.07 -0.35 0.09
C GLU A 53 -12.15 0.50 -0.79
N PRO A 54 -12.55 1.73 -1.20
CA PRO A 54 -11.68 2.58 -1.98
C PRO A 54 -10.39 2.92 -1.21
N MET A 55 -9.23 2.67 -1.81
CA MET A 55 -7.94 2.89 -1.17
C MET A 55 -6.83 3.12 -2.18
N THR A 56 -5.75 3.75 -1.75
CA THR A 56 -4.52 3.85 -2.54
C THR A 56 -3.47 2.90 -2.01
N VAL A 57 -2.80 2.18 -2.91
CA VAL A 57 -1.67 1.29 -2.62
C VAL A 57 -0.45 1.65 -3.46
N TYR A 58 0.75 1.27 -3.02
CA TYR A 58 1.99 1.49 -3.77
C TYR A 58 2.50 0.18 -4.35
N VAL A 59 2.95 0.22 -5.60
CA VAL A 59 3.48 -0.94 -6.31
C VAL A 59 4.78 -0.58 -7.02
N GLN A 60 5.80 -1.42 -6.86
CA GLN A 60 7.04 -1.38 -7.63
C GLN A 60 6.93 -2.33 -8.83
N LEU A 61 6.97 -1.77 -10.04
CA LEU A 61 6.98 -2.51 -11.30
C LEU A 61 8.40 -2.61 -11.85
N GLU A 62 8.76 -3.80 -12.33
CA GLU A 62 10.07 -4.12 -12.91
C GLU A 62 9.96 -4.46 -14.41
N GLU A 63 11.07 -4.28 -15.14
CA GLU A 63 11.16 -4.61 -16.56
C GLU A 63 10.70 -6.05 -16.86
N GLN A 64 9.96 -6.23 -17.95
CA GLN A 64 9.42 -7.53 -18.41
C GLN A 64 8.32 -8.15 -17.53
N GLU A 65 7.86 -7.45 -16.49
CA GLU A 65 6.63 -7.81 -15.79
C GLU A 65 5.39 -7.38 -16.58
N PHE A 66 4.24 -7.90 -16.17
CA PHE A 66 2.93 -7.53 -16.68
C PHE A 66 2.06 -7.09 -15.50
N VAL A 67 1.31 -6.00 -15.66
CA VAL A 67 0.35 -5.53 -14.66
C VAL A 67 -1.04 -5.47 -15.28
N ARG A 68 -2.03 -6.01 -14.58
CA ARG A 68 -3.45 -5.81 -14.91
C ARG A 68 -4.12 -5.01 -13.80
N LEU A 69 -4.84 -3.97 -14.20
CA LEU A 69 -5.68 -3.14 -13.34
C LEU A 69 -7.16 -3.38 -13.67
N THR A 70 -7.98 -3.60 -12.65
CA THR A 70 -9.43 -3.72 -12.77
C THR A 70 -10.10 -2.76 -11.80
N ASP A 71 -10.95 -1.88 -12.31
CA ASP A 71 -11.62 -0.82 -11.52
C ASP A 71 -10.63 -0.01 -10.67
N ALA A 72 -9.57 0.41 -11.33
CA ALA A 72 -8.42 1.07 -10.73
C ALA A 72 -7.74 2.01 -11.73
N SER A 73 -6.97 2.95 -11.20
CA SER A 73 -6.06 3.81 -11.94
C SER A 73 -4.68 3.82 -11.27
N ALA A 74 -3.64 4.15 -12.01
CA ALA A 74 -2.28 4.23 -11.53
C ALA A 74 -1.60 5.50 -12.02
N GLN A 75 -0.76 6.06 -11.17
CA GLN A 75 0.13 7.16 -11.53
C GLN A 75 1.53 6.92 -10.96
N PRO A 76 2.58 7.34 -11.68
CA PRO A 76 3.93 7.31 -11.15
C PRO A 76 3.99 8.06 -9.81
N ILE A 77 4.74 7.53 -8.84
CA ILE A 77 4.80 8.16 -7.51
C ILE A 77 5.36 9.60 -7.57
N GLU A 78 6.20 9.90 -8.56
CA GLU A 78 6.71 11.27 -8.82
C GLU A 78 5.60 12.29 -9.13
N ASN A 79 4.45 11.82 -9.61
CA ASN A 79 3.26 12.64 -9.89
C ASN A 79 2.20 12.52 -8.80
N ALA A 80 2.34 11.57 -7.88
CA ALA A 80 1.38 11.34 -6.81
C ALA A 80 1.44 12.45 -5.76
N THR A 81 0.30 12.72 -5.13
CA THR A 81 0.24 13.58 -3.96
C THR A 81 0.29 12.70 -2.70
N PRO A 82 1.03 13.08 -1.65
CA PRO A 82 1.00 12.37 -0.38
C PRO A 82 -0.42 12.23 0.17
N GLN A 83 -0.75 11.04 0.62
CA GLN A 83 -2.01 10.76 1.30
C GLN A 83 -2.08 11.56 2.61
N ARG A 84 -3.29 12.00 2.97
CA ARG A 84 -3.53 12.82 4.16
C ARG A 84 -4.53 12.13 5.08
N PRO A 85 -4.37 12.28 6.41
CA PRO A 85 -5.32 11.72 7.35
C PRO A 85 -6.65 12.46 7.25
N VAL A 86 -7.73 11.76 7.57
CA VAL A 86 -9.07 12.32 7.80
C VAL A 86 -9.34 12.20 9.30
N ASP A 87 -9.76 13.29 9.93
CA ASP A 87 -10.02 13.34 11.38
C ASP A 87 -8.86 12.76 12.23
N GLU A 88 -7.64 13.19 11.92
CA GLU A 88 -6.40 12.77 12.61
C GLU A 88 -6.11 11.25 12.56
N ARG A 89 -6.69 10.55 11.58
CA ARG A 89 -6.49 9.13 11.34
C ARG A 89 -6.23 8.84 9.86
N PHE A 90 -5.32 7.90 9.62
CA PHE A 90 -5.20 7.20 8.34
C PHE A 90 -6.07 5.94 8.40
N GLY A 91 -6.85 5.68 7.35
CA GLY A 91 -7.73 4.52 7.25
C GLY A 91 -7.11 3.39 6.44
N SER A 92 -7.93 2.58 5.79
CA SER A 92 -7.45 1.57 4.84
C SER A 92 -6.67 2.24 3.70
N GLY A 93 -5.46 1.76 3.47
CA GLY A 93 -4.54 2.25 2.46
C GLY A 93 -3.16 1.64 2.66
N MET A 94 -2.27 1.82 1.68
CA MET A 94 -0.84 1.63 1.89
C MET A 94 -0.18 3.00 2.03
N TYR A 95 0.66 3.19 3.02
CA TYR A 95 1.33 4.46 3.31
C TYR A 95 2.84 4.30 3.25
N LYS A 96 3.52 5.16 2.48
CA LYS A 96 4.97 5.17 2.37
C LYS A 96 5.60 6.10 3.40
N VAL A 97 6.47 5.54 4.23
CA VAL A 97 7.21 6.28 5.27
C VAL A 97 8.29 7.12 4.60
N GLY A 98 8.30 8.42 4.90
CA GLY A 98 9.09 9.44 4.21
C GLY A 98 8.33 10.20 3.12
N PHE A 99 7.13 9.74 2.75
CA PHE A 99 6.29 10.40 1.73
C PHE A 99 4.93 10.78 2.31
N ASP A 100 4.13 9.80 2.73
CA ASP A 100 2.80 10.03 3.32
C ASP A 100 2.90 10.36 4.82
N VAL A 101 3.76 9.61 5.52
CA VAL A 101 3.97 9.69 6.97
C VAL A 101 5.45 9.78 7.29
N LYS A 102 5.81 10.40 8.42
CA LYS A 102 7.21 10.41 8.90
C LYS A 102 7.55 9.10 9.61
N GLU A 103 8.84 8.79 9.73
CA GLU A 103 9.28 7.68 10.60
C GLU A 103 8.91 7.94 12.08
N GLY A 104 8.72 6.86 12.84
CA GLY A 104 8.36 6.91 14.25
C GLY A 104 7.44 5.77 14.69
N THR A 105 6.97 5.86 15.93
CA THR A 105 6.06 4.88 16.53
C THR A 105 4.61 5.36 16.41
N TYR A 106 3.71 4.58 15.82
CA TYR A 106 2.30 4.97 15.63
C TYR A 106 1.36 4.06 16.41
N THR A 107 0.21 4.60 16.82
CA THR A 107 -0.90 3.77 17.32
C THR A 107 -1.71 3.26 16.14
N ILE A 108 -1.94 1.95 16.11
CA ILE A 108 -2.91 1.28 15.25
C ILE A 108 -4.14 0.98 16.09
N TYR A 109 -5.28 1.49 15.65
CA TYR A 109 -6.58 1.31 16.28
C TYR A 109 -7.32 0.14 15.64
N ALA A 110 -7.82 -0.76 16.47
CA ALA A 110 -8.67 -1.85 16.02
C ALA A 110 -10.02 -1.33 15.51
N PRO A 111 -10.64 -1.98 14.52
CA PRO A 111 -12.01 -1.67 14.16
C PRO A 111 -12.96 -1.96 15.33
N PRO A 112 -14.11 -1.26 15.42
CA PRO A 112 -15.09 -1.50 16.47
C PRO A 112 -15.81 -2.86 16.32
N ASN A 113 -16.60 -3.23 17.32
CA ASN A 113 -17.52 -4.40 17.29
C ASN A 113 -16.86 -5.78 17.12
N ASP A 114 -15.65 -5.96 17.62
CA ASP A 114 -14.88 -7.21 17.49
C ASP A 114 -14.62 -7.61 16.02
N ASP A 115 -14.70 -6.66 15.09
CA ASP A 115 -14.27 -6.86 13.71
C ASP A 115 -12.76 -7.09 13.62
N LEU A 116 -12.32 -7.62 12.47
CA LEU A 116 -10.92 -7.95 12.23
C LEU A 116 -10.28 -6.88 11.34
N GLY A 117 -9.28 -6.18 11.87
CA GLY A 117 -8.38 -5.34 11.08
C GLY A 117 -7.12 -6.09 10.69
N TYR A 118 -6.33 -5.52 9.79
CA TYR A 118 -5.02 -6.03 9.40
C TYR A 118 -4.03 -4.89 9.22
N VAL A 119 -2.79 -5.11 9.69
CA VAL A 119 -1.65 -4.23 9.45
C VAL A 119 -0.48 -5.05 8.94
N GLU A 120 0.20 -4.52 7.93
CA GLU A 120 1.41 -5.10 7.38
C GLU A 120 2.46 -4.03 7.12
N ILE A 121 3.71 -4.31 7.49
CA ILE A 121 4.86 -3.45 7.26
C ILE A 121 5.79 -4.15 6.29
N ARG A 122 6.21 -3.42 5.25
CA ARG A 122 7.12 -3.92 4.22
C ARG A 122 8.32 -3.00 4.00
N THR A 123 9.43 -3.58 3.55
CA THR A 123 10.65 -2.84 3.18
C THR A 123 10.59 -2.24 1.77
N ASN A 124 9.64 -2.69 0.95
CA ASN A 124 9.45 -2.28 -0.43
C ASN A 124 7.96 -2.40 -0.84
N ALA A 125 7.65 -1.95 -2.07
CA ALA A 125 6.32 -2.05 -2.66
C ALA A 125 6.16 -3.26 -3.62
N ARG A 126 6.91 -4.35 -3.38
CA ARG A 126 6.95 -5.53 -4.26
C ARG A 126 5.89 -6.59 -3.97
N GLY A 127 5.16 -6.51 -2.85
CA GLY A 127 4.15 -7.52 -2.55
C GLY A 127 4.68 -8.94 -2.29
N ASP A 128 5.99 -9.17 -2.37
CA ASP A 128 6.65 -10.47 -2.17
C ASP A 128 6.97 -10.75 -0.69
N VAL A 129 7.38 -12.00 -0.40
CA VAL A 129 7.70 -12.44 0.96
C VAL A 129 9.00 -11.82 1.48
N ASP A 130 9.95 -11.53 0.60
CA ASP A 130 11.26 -10.97 0.96
C ASP A 130 11.13 -9.55 1.51
N GLY A 131 10.10 -8.82 1.06
CA GLY A 131 9.77 -7.49 1.55
C GLY A 131 9.04 -7.45 2.90
N LEU A 132 8.52 -8.58 3.41
CA LEU A 132 7.67 -8.59 4.61
C LEU A 132 8.49 -8.40 5.89
N VAL A 133 8.17 -7.34 6.65
CA VAL A 133 8.73 -7.10 8.00
C VAL A 133 7.83 -7.75 9.06
N THR A 134 6.54 -7.44 9.01
CA THR A 134 5.51 -8.03 9.87
C THR A 134 4.15 -7.89 9.22
N GLY A 135 3.24 -8.81 9.52
CA GLY A 135 1.85 -8.76 9.11
C GLY A 135 1.03 -9.42 10.22
N ASP A 136 0.01 -8.73 10.72
CA ASP A 136 -0.76 -9.24 11.85
C ASP A 136 -2.19 -8.70 11.82
N TYR A 137 -3.10 -9.49 12.41
CA TYR A 137 -4.46 -9.04 12.62
C TYR A 137 -4.51 -8.03 13.77
N VAL A 138 -5.41 -7.06 13.64
CA VAL A 138 -5.64 -6.00 14.62
C VAL A 138 -6.99 -6.25 15.27
N THR A 139 -6.97 -6.88 16.45
CA THR A 139 -8.15 -7.14 17.29
C THR A 139 -8.17 -6.28 18.55
N SER A 140 -7.09 -5.55 18.81
CA SER A 140 -6.98 -4.53 19.87
C SER A 140 -5.96 -3.48 19.46
N ASP A 141 -6.07 -2.30 20.05
CA ASP A 141 -5.13 -1.20 19.80
C ASP A 141 -3.69 -1.63 20.12
N ARG A 142 -2.75 -1.24 19.26
CA ARG A 142 -1.33 -1.59 19.39
C ARG A 142 -0.43 -0.50 18.85
N THR A 143 0.86 -0.60 19.12
CA THR A 143 1.87 0.28 18.51
C THR A 143 2.63 -0.45 17.41
N ILE A 144 3.08 0.31 16.41
CA ILE A 144 4.04 -0.14 15.40
C ILE A 144 5.19 0.85 15.27
N ASP A 145 6.39 0.35 15.02
CA ASP A 145 7.56 1.16 14.71
C ASP A 145 7.85 1.09 13.22
N VAL A 146 8.05 2.25 12.60
CA VAL A 146 8.33 2.35 11.17
C VAL A 146 9.49 3.27 10.86
N THR A 147 10.30 2.87 9.89
CA THR A 147 11.49 3.59 9.43
C THR A 147 11.31 4.12 8.02
N ASN A 148 12.01 5.20 7.67
CA ASN A 148 11.98 5.78 6.33
C ASN A 148 12.18 4.74 5.21
N GLY A 149 11.33 4.80 4.17
CA GLY A 149 11.34 3.86 3.04
C GLY A 149 10.49 2.60 3.23
N GLN A 150 9.96 2.33 4.44
CA GLN A 150 8.98 1.27 4.64
C GLN A 150 7.60 1.66 4.13
N TYR A 151 6.74 0.65 4.00
CA TYR A 151 5.36 0.77 3.59
C TYR A 151 4.45 0.13 4.62
N ILE A 152 3.34 0.79 4.93
CA ILE A 152 2.35 0.35 5.93
C ILE A 152 1.05 0.08 5.20
N LEU A 153 0.64 -1.17 5.04
CA LEU A 153 -0.67 -1.53 4.53
C LEU A 153 -1.64 -1.70 5.70
N LEU A 154 -2.75 -0.96 5.66
CA LEU A 154 -3.88 -1.07 6.57
C LEU A 154 -5.10 -1.57 5.79
N ASN A 155 -5.80 -2.54 6.37
CA ASN A 155 -7.12 -2.96 5.90
C ASN A 155 -8.05 -3.07 7.11
N ASN A 156 -9.18 -2.36 7.07
CA ASN A 156 -10.16 -2.30 8.15
C ASN A 156 -9.52 -1.97 9.53
N ALA A 157 -8.53 -1.09 9.52
CA ALA A 157 -7.83 -0.59 10.70
C ALA A 157 -7.50 0.89 10.50
N GLN A 158 -7.21 1.60 11.57
CA GLN A 158 -6.80 3.00 11.50
C GLN A 158 -5.44 3.22 12.15
N MET A 159 -4.69 4.21 11.68
CA MET A 159 -3.42 4.63 12.26
C MET A 159 -3.49 6.09 12.69
N SER A 160 -2.85 6.44 13.81
CA SER A 160 -2.73 7.84 14.23
C SER A 160 -2.07 8.71 13.16
N ALA A 161 -2.52 9.95 13.00
CA ALA A 161 -1.93 10.87 12.01
C ALA A 161 -0.47 11.26 12.33
N LEU A 162 -0.11 11.23 13.61
CA LEU A 162 1.22 11.55 14.12
C LEU A 162 1.75 10.37 14.92
N PRO A 163 3.08 10.17 14.94
CA PRO A 163 3.67 9.20 15.85
C PRO A 163 3.54 9.69 17.29
N ILE A 164 3.57 8.74 18.21
CA ILE A 164 3.59 8.95 19.64
C ILE A 164 4.86 9.73 19.98
N ASP A 165 4.70 10.89 20.61
CA ASP A 165 5.84 11.62 21.15
C ASP A 165 6.41 10.81 22.32
N GLU A 166 7.73 10.57 22.35
CA GLU A 166 8.42 9.82 23.43
C GLU A 166 8.13 10.38 24.84
N LYS A 167 7.59 11.59 24.95
CA LYS A 167 7.28 12.25 26.23
C LYS A 167 5.98 11.78 26.90
N ASP A 168 5.09 11.09 26.19
CA ASP A 168 3.81 10.64 26.75
C ASP A 168 3.80 9.15 27.16
N ALA A 169 4.92 8.44 26.99
CA ALA A 169 5.06 7.03 27.38
C ALA A 169 5.28 6.80 28.89
N THR A 170 5.31 7.87 29.69
CA THR A 170 5.38 7.81 31.15
C THR A 170 4.38 8.78 31.76
N SER A 171 3.14 8.34 31.95
CA SER A 171 2.26 8.91 32.98
C SER A 171 1.45 7.82 33.66
#